data_AF-A0A8T6C096-F1
#
_entry.id   AF-A0A8T6C096-F1
#
_cell.length_a   1.000
_cell.length_b   1.000
_cell.length_c   1.000
_cell.angle_alpha   90.00
_cell.angle_beta   90.00
_cell.angle_gamma   90.00
#
_symmetry.space_group_name_H-M   'P 1'
#
loop_
_entity.id
_entity.type
_entity.pdbx_description
1 polymer ?
#
loop_
_entity_poly.entity_id
_entity_poly.type
_entity_poly.pdbx_seq_one_letter_code
_entity_poly.pdbx_strand_id
1 'polypeptide(L)'
;AGWGIQRQQYGEQKHWMLVTLAAMLGQIGTPGGGFGFSYHYSNGGNPTRVGGVLPEMSAAIAGQASEAADDGGMTAIPVARIVDALENPGGKYQHNGKEQTYPNIKMIWWAGGGNFTHHQDTNRLIKAWQKPEMIVVSECYWTAAAKHADIVLPITTSFERNDLTMIGDYSNQHIVPMKQAVAPQFEARNDFDVFADLAELLKPGGKEIYTEGKDEMAWLKFFYDAAQKGARAQRVTMPMFNAFWQQNKLIEMRRSEKNEQYVRYGDFRADPVKNALGTPSGKIEIYSKTLEKFGY
;
A
#
# COMPACT_ATOMS: atom_id res chain seq x y z
N ALA A 1 19.28 -9.58 -1.54
CA ALA A 1 19.77 -8.30 -0.94
C ALA A 1 18.68 -7.64 -0.12
N GLY A 2 19.08 -6.94 0.94
CA GLY A 2 18.19 -6.06 1.72
C GLY A 2 17.89 -4.73 1.01
N TRP A 3 17.04 -3.89 1.61
CA TRP A 3 16.68 -2.58 1.05
C TRP A 3 17.49 -1.40 1.61
N GLY A 4 18.34 -1.58 2.62
CA GLY A 4 19.14 -0.48 3.18
C GLY A 4 20.04 0.19 2.16
N ILE A 5 20.68 -0.59 1.27
CA ILE A 5 21.67 -0.10 0.32
C ILE A 5 21.09 0.82 -0.78
N GLN A 6 19.78 0.84 -1.03
CA GLN A 6 19.19 1.81 -1.98
C GLN A 6 18.73 3.10 -1.32
N ARG A 7 18.70 3.18 0.01
CA ARG A 7 18.27 4.39 0.74
C ARG A 7 19.46 5.32 0.99
N GLN A 8 20.12 5.72 -0.09
CA GLN A 8 21.28 6.62 -0.10
C GLN A 8 21.39 7.35 -1.45
N GLN A 9 22.29 8.32 -1.56
CA GLN A 9 22.59 8.96 -2.84
C GLN A 9 23.05 7.91 -3.88
N TYR A 10 22.52 8.01 -5.10
CA TYR A 10 22.75 7.03 -6.18
C TYR A 10 22.31 5.60 -5.82
N GLY A 11 21.26 5.48 -5.01
CA GLY A 11 20.75 4.20 -4.51
C GLY A 11 20.31 3.22 -5.60
N GLU A 12 19.87 3.73 -6.74
CA GLU A 12 19.44 2.96 -7.91
C GLU A 12 20.56 2.08 -8.49
N GLN A 13 21.82 2.51 -8.35
CA GLN A 13 22.98 1.79 -8.88
C GLN A 13 23.20 0.43 -8.19
N LYS A 14 22.81 0.31 -6.91
CA LYS A 14 23.15 -0.86 -6.09
C LYS A 14 22.40 -2.11 -6.55
N HIS A 15 21.08 -2.01 -6.69
CA HIS A 15 20.26 -3.14 -7.14
C HIS A 15 20.41 -3.37 -8.65
N TRP A 16 20.65 -2.32 -9.46
CA TRP A 16 20.96 -2.50 -10.88
C TRP A 16 22.24 -3.32 -11.07
N MET A 17 23.34 -2.93 -10.42
CA MET A 17 24.60 -3.66 -10.52
C MET A 17 24.49 -5.09 -9.97
N LEU A 18 23.68 -5.31 -8.92
CA LEU A 18 23.43 -6.65 -8.39
C LEU A 18 22.76 -7.56 -9.43
N VAL A 19 21.75 -7.07 -10.15
CA VAL A 19 21.11 -7.84 -11.23
C VAL A 19 22.10 -8.10 -12.37
N THR A 20 22.92 -7.11 -12.74
CA THR A 20 23.99 -7.28 -13.75
C THR A 20 24.96 -8.40 -13.35
N LEU A 21 25.46 -8.39 -12.12
CA LEU A 21 26.34 -9.44 -11.62
C LEU A 21 25.66 -10.81 -11.63
N ALA A 22 24.41 -10.90 -11.17
CA ALA A 22 23.66 -12.15 -11.18
C ALA A 22 23.43 -12.69 -12.62
N ALA A 23 23.25 -11.80 -13.59
CA ALA A 23 23.14 -12.17 -15.00
C ALA A 23 24.47 -12.72 -15.54
N MET A 24 25.60 -12.11 -15.18
CA MET A 24 26.94 -12.60 -15.55
C MET A 24 27.25 -13.98 -14.95
N LEU A 25 26.77 -14.26 -13.74
CA LEU A 25 26.90 -15.56 -13.09
C LEU A 25 26.03 -16.66 -13.74
N GLY A 26 25.03 -16.30 -14.55
CA GLY A 26 24.28 -17.24 -15.40
C GLY A 26 23.26 -18.15 -14.68
N GLN A 27 23.01 -17.93 -13.38
CA GLN A 27 22.14 -18.78 -12.55
C GLN A 27 20.72 -18.25 -12.35
N ILE A 28 20.35 -17.12 -12.98
CA ILE A 28 18.97 -16.61 -12.91
C ILE A 28 18.01 -17.66 -13.49
N GLY A 29 16.97 -17.99 -12.74
CA GLY A 29 15.93 -18.96 -13.12
C GLY A 29 16.23 -20.41 -12.74
N THR A 30 17.34 -20.73 -12.06
CA THR A 30 17.58 -22.08 -11.52
C THR A 30 17.06 -22.21 -10.08
N PRO A 31 16.69 -23.42 -9.62
CA PRO A 31 16.36 -23.65 -8.22
C PRO A 31 17.52 -23.21 -7.30
N GLY A 32 17.24 -22.33 -6.34
CA GLY A 32 18.25 -21.79 -5.41
C GLY A 32 19.25 -20.81 -6.01
N GLY A 33 19.18 -20.49 -7.31
CA GLY A 33 20.10 -19.59 -8.01
C GLY A 33 19.51 -18.21 -8.31
N GLY A 34 20.37 -17.30 -8.77
CA GLY A 34 19.99 -15.94 -9.15
C GLY A 34 20.00 -14.97 -7.97
N PHE A 35 18.92 -14.19 -7.82
CA PHE A 35 18.81 -13.18 -6.77
C PHE A 35 17.39 -13.10 -6.18
N GLY A 36 17.30 -12.60 -4.94
CA GLY A 36 16.05 -12.30 -4.27
C GLY A 36 16.10 -10.98 -3.51
N PHE A 37 15.03 -10.19 -3.61
CA PHE A 37 14.92 -8.88 -2.97
C PHE A 37 13.93 -8.83 -1.81
N SER A 38 13.26 -9.92 -1.46
CA SER A 38 12.23 -9.90 -0.41
C SER A 38 12.28 -11.04 0.61
N TYR A 39 13.32 -11.88 0.60
CA TYR A 39 13.46 -12.93 1.63
C TYR A 39 13.53 -12.38 3.07
N HIS A 40 13.90 -11.11 3.24
CA HIS A 40 14.03 -10.44 4.53
C HIS A 40 12.79 -9.64 4.94
N TYR A 41 11.77 -9.55 4.08
CA TYR A 41 10.57 -8.73 4.29
C TYR A 41 9.32 -9.60 4.26
N SER A 42 8.44 -9.45 5.25
CA SER A 42 7.13 -10.11 5.35
C SER A 42 7.11 -11.61 4.99
N ASN A 43 8.15 -12.36 5.34
CA ASN A 43 8.30 -13.79 5.02
C ASN A 43 8.30 -14.10 3.51
N GLY A 44 8.90 -13.23 2.68
CA GLY A 44 9.09 -13.52 1.27
C GLY A 44 9.76 -14.87 1.02
N GLY A 45 9.14 -15.70 0.18
CA GLY A 45 9.52 -17.10 -0.02
C GLY A 45 8.57 -18.11 0.63
N ASN A 46 7.65 -17.67 1.50
CA ASN A 46 6.55 -18.52 1.96
C ASN A 46 5.58 -18.82 0.79
N PRO A 47 5.35 -20.10 0.43
CA PRO A 47 4.52 -20.47 -0.71
C PRO A 47 3.08 -19.93 -0.63
N THR A 48 2.63 -19.29 -1.71
CA THR A 48 1.25 -18.81 -1.85
C THR A 48 0.25 -19.95 -1.75
N ARG A 49 -0.77 -19.77 -0.92
CA ARG A 49 -1.90 -20.69 -0.75
C ARG A 49 -2.94 -20.50 -1.86
N VAL A 50 -3.85 -21.47 -1.94
CA VAL A 50 -5.03 -21.45 -2.81
C VAL A 50 -6.24 -21.16 -1.95
N GLY A 51 -7.03 -20.16 -2.30
CA GLY A 51 -8.16 -19.74 -1.48
C GLY A 51 -8.73 -18.38 -1.83
N GLY A 52 -9.57 -17.87 -0.93
CA GLY A 52 -10.14 -16.55 -1.03
C GLY A 52 -9.14 -15.49 -0.60
N VAL A 53 -9.11 -14.38 -1.32
CA VAL A 53 -8.35 -13.18 -0.94
C VAL A 53 -9.37 -12.10 -0.62
N LEU A 54 -9.22 -11.47 0.53
CA LEU A 54 -10.07 -10.34 0.91
C LEU A 54 -9.80 -9.17 -0.05
N PRO A 55 -10.84 -8.55 -0.63
CA PRO A 55 -10.68 -7.25 -1.22
C PRO A 55 -10.51 -6.18 -0.14
N GLU A 56 -10.16 -4.98 -0.56
CA GLU A 56 -10.07 -3.79 0.28
C GLU A 56 -11.19 -2.79 -0.06
N MET A 57 -11.45 -1.86 0.86
CA MET A 57 -12.29 -0.70 0.56
C MET A 57 -11.61 0.16 -0.49
N SER A 58 -12.36 0.62 -1.49
CA SER A 58 -11.83 1.45 -2.57
C SER A 58 -11.95 2.93 -2.24
N ALA A 59 -10.98 3.74 -2.67
CA ALA A 59 -11.11 5.19 -2.70
C ALA A 59 -12.04 5.68 -3.83
N ALA A 60 -12.45 4.79 -4.74
CA ALA A 60 -13.36 5.07 -5.86
C ALA A 60 -14.83 5.04 -5.40
N ILE A 61 -15.58 6.10 -5.68
CA ILE A 61 -17.02 6.16 -5.37
C ILE A 61 -17.79 5.43 -6.47
N ALA A 62 -18.60 4.44 -6.09
CA ALA A 62 -19.47 3.69 -7.02
C ALA A 62 -18.74 3.02 -8.20
N GLY A 63 -17.48 2.63 -8.02
CA GLY A 63 -16.67 2.00 -9.07
C GLY A 63 -16.16 2.95 -10.15
N GLN A 64 -16.36 4.27 -9.99
CA GLN A 64 -15.62 5.29 -10.73
C GLN A 64 -14.49 5.78 -9.85
N ALA A 65 -13.25 5.70 -10.35
CA ALA A 65 -12.09 6.22 -9.64
C ALA A 65 -12.39 7.64 -9.15
N SER A 66 -12.05 7.94 -7.89
CA SER A 66 -12.16 9.31 -7.34
C SER A 66 -11.22 10.31 -8.04
N GLU A 67 -10.47 9.86 -9.05
CA GLU A 67 -9.74 10.68 -10.02
C GLU A 67 -10.62 11.68 -10.80
N ALA A 68 -11.96 11.62 -10.64
CA ALA A 68 -12.89 12.51 -11.34
C ALA A 68 -13.13 13.89 -10.67
N ALA A 69 -12.24 14.34 -9.78
CA ALA A 69 -12.25 15.71 -9.25
C ALA A 69 -10.91 16.44 -9.51
N ASP A 70 -10.29 16.23 -10.67
CA ASP A 70 -9.04 16.89 -11.05
C ASP A 70 -9.24 17.89 -12.19
N ASP A 71 -9.01 19.16 -11.90
CA ASP A 71 -9.01 20.31 -12.82
C ASP A 71 -7.64 20.54 -13.49
N GLY A 72 -6.81 19.50 -13.61
CA GLY A 72 -5.52 19.56 -14.31
C GLY A 72 -4.32 19.96 -13.44
N GLY A 73 -4.48 20.01 -12.12
CA GLY A 73 -3.37 20.05 -11.16
C GLY A 73 -2.55 18.75 -11.15
N MET A 74 -1.27 18.85 -10.77
CA MET A 74 -0.39 17.69 -10.62
C MET A 74 -0.96 16.68 -9.62
N THR A 75 -1.12 15.41 -10.03
CA THR A 75 -1.82 14.39 -9.24
C THR A 75 -0.97 13.74 -8.14
N ALA A 76 0.36 13.78 -8.18
CA ALA A 76 1.20 13.18 -7.14
C ALA A 76 2.67 13.67 -7.15
N ILE A 77 3.22 14.06 -6.00
CA ILE A 77 4.67 14.28 -5.81
C ILE A 77 5.38 12.97 -5.42
N PRO A 78 6.67 12.76 -5.77
CA PRO A 78 7.44 11.69 -5.15
C PRO A 78 7.47 11.88 -3.62
N VAL A 79 7.07 10.86 -2.86
CA VAL A 79 6.71 10.97 -1.43
C VAL A 79 7.75 11.72 -0.56
N ALA A 80 9.05 11.49 -0.80
CA ALA A 80 10.13 12.12 -0.03
C ALA A 80 10.40 13.59 -0.43
N ARG A 81 9.66 14.16 -1.37
CA ARG A 81 9.79 15.56 -1.83
C ARG A 81 8.82 16.51 -1.14
N ILE A 82 8.07 16.07 -0.12
CA ILE A 82 7.05 16.89 0.56
C ILE A 82 7.61 18.22 1.09
N VAL A 83 8.77 18.22 1.74
CA VAL A 83 9.41 19.45 2.22
C VAL A 83 9.78 20.37 1.06
N ASP A 84 10.34 19.84 -0.02
CA ASP A 84 10.70 20.62 -1.20
C ASP A 84 9.44 21.24 -1.85
N ALA A 85 8.34 20.49 -1.91
CA ALA A 85 7.07 20.95 -2.47
C ALA A 85 6.45 22.07 -1.62
N LEU A 86 6.42 21.90 -0.30
CA LEU A 86 5.96 22.94 0.64
C LEU A 86 6.83 24.19 0.54
N GLU A 87 8.12 24.03 0.29
CA GLU A 87 9.03 25.15 0.22
C GLU A 87 8.98 25.94 -1.09
N ASN A 88 8.64 25.28 -2.19
CA ASN A 88 8.80 25.82 -3.55
C ASN A 88 7.55 25.62 -4.42
N PRO A 89 6.37 26.14 -4.03
CA PRO A 89 5.17 26.05 -4.86
C PRO A 89 5.42 26.70 -6.23
N GLY A 90 5.07 26.01 -7.32
CA GLY A 90 5.36 26.44 -8.69
C GLY A 90 6.78 26.14 -9.19
N GLY A 91 7.68 25.65 -8.33
CA GLY A 91 9.03 25.25 -8.71
C GLY A 91 9.04 24.01 -9.61
N LYS A 92 9.98 23.94 -10.56
CA LYS A 92 10.15 22.80 -11.48
C LYS A 92 11.08 21.75 -10.88
N TYR A 93 10.80 20.47 -11.15
CA TYR A 93 11.68 19.37 -10.77
C TYR A 93 11.61 18.21 -11.77
N GLN A 94 12.67 17.41 -11.84
CA GLN A 94 12.74 16.24 -12.73
C GLN A 94 12.39 14.96 -11.98
N HIS A 95 11.60 14.09 -12.59
CA HIS A 95 11.30 12.76 -12.07
C HIS A 95 11.06 11.77 -13.20
N ASN A 96 11.91 10.74 -13.28
CA ASN A 96 11.76 9.61 -14.21
C ASN A 96 11.51 10.03 -15.69
N GLY A 97 12.39 10.91 -16.19
CA GLY A 97 12.37 11.42 -17.56
C GLY A 97 11.36 12.54 -17.83
N LYS A 98 10.68 13.07 -16.79
CA LYS A 98 9.65 14.12 -16.95
C LYS A 98 9.96 15.31 -16.05
N GLU A 99 9.79 16.51 -16.60
CA GLU A 99 9.69 17.73 -15.80
C GLU A 99 8.29 17.86 -15.22
N GLN A 100 8.21 18.22 -13.95
CA GLN A 100 6.98 18.42 -13.19
C GLN A 100 7.08 19.72 -12.38
N THR A 101 5.95 20.16 -11.81
CA THR A 101 5.85 21.43 -11.09
C THR A 101 5.24 21.22 -9.73
N TYR A 102 5.89 21.66 -8.65
CA TYR A 102 5.34 21.49 -7.31
C TYR A 102 4.00 22.19 -7.13
N PRO A 103 2.99 21.52 -6.55
CA PRO A 103 1.69 22.12 -6.26
C PRO A 103 1.78 23.11 -5.09
N ASN A 104 0.82 24.02 -5.01
CA ASN A 104 0.64 24.90 -3.87
C ASN A 104 -0.24 24.22 -2.80
N ILE A 105 0.38 23.44 -1.93
CA ILE A 105 -0.32 22.66 -0.90
C ILE A 105 -0.79 23.60 0.22
N LYS A 106 -2.11 23.74 0.37
CA LYS A 106 -2.74 24.59 1.39
C LYS A 106 -3.26 23.85 2.60
N MET A 107 -3.62 22.58 2.45
CA MET A 107 -4.13 21.75 3.53
C MET A 107 -3.42 20.40 3.53
N ILE A 108 -3.11 19.89 4.71
CA ILE A 108 -2.64 18.51 4.91
C ILE A 108 -3.59 17.80 5.86
N TRP A 109 -4.12 16.66 5.43
CA TRP A 109 -4.76 15.70 6.33
C TRP A 109 -3.85 14.48 6.46
N TRP A 110 -3.52 14.11 7.69
CA TRP A 110 -2.65 12.97 7.96
C TRP A 110 -3.33 11.94 8.87
N ALA A 111 -3.33 10.67 8.45
CA ALA A 111 -3.87 9.56 9.23
C ALA A 111 -2.89 8.38 9.23
N GLY A 112 -2.56 7.85 10.41
CA GLY A 112 -1.78 6.61 10.55
C GLY A 112 -0.29 6.66 10.17
N GLY A 113 0.36 7.83 10.23
CA GLY A 113 1.79 7.95 9.90
C GLY A 113 2.58 8.93 10.76
N GLY A 114 3.90 8.71 10.87
CA GLY A 114 4.80 9.47 11.74
C GLY A 114 5.74 10.43 11.00
N ASN A 115 5.23 11.55 10.49
CA ASN A 115 5.98 12.53 9.70
C ASN A 115 7.30 12.99 10.33
N PHE A 116 7.25 13.28 11.63
CA PHE A 116 8.39 13.77 12.40
C PHE A 116 9.37 12.67 12.82
N THR A 117 9.08 11.40 12.48
CA THR A 117 9.96 10.26 12.73
C THR A 117 10.58 9.72 11.43
N HIS A 118 9.81 9.68 10.34
CA HIS A 118 10.24 9.01 9.10
C HIS A 118 10.93 9.95 8.08
N HIS A 119 10.74 11.26 8.19
CA HIS A 119 11.26 12.23 7.22
C HIS A 119 12.60 12.78 7.71
N GLN A 120 13.47 13.11 6.76
CA GLN A 120 14.83 13.54 7.05
C GLN A 120 14.85 15.02 7.45
N ASP A 121 15.92 15.45 8.13
CA ASP A 121 16.11 16.83 8.60
C ASP A 121 14.87 17.41 9.29
N THR A 122 14.61 16.92 10.50
CA THR A 122 13.42 17.29 11.28
C THR A 122 13.31 18.80 11.50
N ASN A 123 14.42 19.52 11.63
CA ASN A 123 14.41 20.97 11.82
C ASN A 123 13.91 21.72 10.58
N ARG A 124 14.33 21.28 9.39
CA ARG A 124 13.79 21.81 8.12
C ARG A 124 12.33 21.41 7.94
N LEU A 125 11.99 20.15 8.24
CA LEU A 125 10.60 19.68 8.21
C LEU A 125 9.69 20.57 9.06
N ILE A 126 10.05 20.82 10.34
CA ILE A 126 9.25 21.67 11.24
C ILE A 126 8.94 23.01 10.59
N LYS A 127 9.94 23.67 9.98
CA LYS A 127 9.76 24.96 9.30
C LYS A 127 8.84 24.86 8.08
N ALA A 128 9.03 23.84 7.24
CA ALA A 128 8.19 23.63 6.06
C ALA A 128 6.75 23.26 6.44
N TRP A 129 6.57 22.53 7.54
CA TRP A 129 5.26 22.11 8.07
C TRP A 129 4.43 23.30 8.57
N GLN A 130 5.01 24.49 8.77
CA GLN A 130 4.25 25.71 9.11
C GLN A 130 3.69 26.45 7.87
N LYS A 131 3.92 25.95 6.65
CA LYS A 131 3.52 26.62 5.40
C LYS A 131 2.06 26.38 4.97
N PRO A 132 1.49 25.17 5.13
CA PRO A 132 0.06 24.98 4.90
C PRO A 132 -0.79 25.87 5.81
N GLU A 133 -1.99 26.21 5.35
CA GLU A 133 -2.98 26.99 6.11
C GLU A 133 -3.72 26.16 7.15
N MET A 134 -3.75 24.83 6.97
CA MET A 134 -4.40 23.91 7.90
C MET A 134 -3.75 22.52 7.86
N ILE A 135 -3.50 21.97 9.05
CA ILE A 135 -3.03 20.60 9.26
C ILE A 135 -4.00 19.88 10.21
N VAL A 136 -4.61 18.82 9.69
CA VAL A 136 -5.47 17.91 10.46
C VAL A 136 -4.75 16.58 10.64
N VAL A 137 -4.74 16.06 11.87
CA VAL A 137 -4.15 14.75 12.18
C VAL A 137 -5.19 13.84 12.85
N SER A 138 -5.49 12.72 12.20
CA SER A 138 -6.27 11.60 12.73
C SER A 138 -5.35 10.61 13.43
N GLU A 139 -5.45 10.48 14.75
CA GLU A 139 -4.45 9.75 15.53
C GLU A 139 -5.01 9.21 16.86
N CYS A 140 -4.49 8.05 17.28
CA CYS A 140 -4.86 7.38 18.53
C CYS A 140 -3.91 7.71 19.70
N TYR A 141 -2.75 8.33 19.42
CA TYR A 141 -1.75 8.73 20.41
C TYR A 141 -1.30 10.20 20.27
N TRP A 142 -0.79 10.81 21.34
CA TRP A 142 -0.27 12.18 21.31
C TRP A 142 1.14 12.27 20.68
N THR A 143 1.28 11.86 19.41
CA THR A 143 2.54 11.76 18.66
C THR A 143 3.13 13.12 18.30
N ALA A 144 4.40 13.16 17.86
CA ALA A 144 5.04 14.37 17.35
C ALA A 144 4.25 15.04 16.21
N ALA A 145 3.61 14.25 15.33
CA ALA A 145 2.75 14.78 14.27
C ALA A 145 1.50 15.45 14.85
N ALA A 146 0.82 14.81 15.80
CA ALA A 146 -0.34 15.40 16.49
C ALA A 146 0.02 16.70 17.23
N LYS A 147 1.23 16.80 17.82
CA LYS A 147 1.71 18.03 18.49
C LYS A 147 1.87 19.24 17.56
N HIS A 148 2.02 18.99 16.26
CA HIS A 148 2.24 20.02 15.22
C HIS A 148 1.05 20.14 14.28
N ALA A 149 -0.13 19.68 14.70
CA ALA A 149 -1.38 19.84 13.97
C ALA A 149 -2.17 21.04 14.49
N ASP A 150 -3.00 21.64 13.64
CA ASP A 150 -3.98 22.64 14.06
C ASP A 150 -5.20 21.96 14.70
N ILE A 151 -5.59 20.80 14.15
CA ILE A 151 -6.72 20.00 14.61
C ILE A 151 -6.26 18.55 14.77
N VAL A 152 -6.56 17.97 15.94
CA VAL A 152 -6.33 16.54 16.21
C VAL A 152 -7.69 15.86 16.38
N LEU A 153 -7.91 14.79 15.63
CA LEU A 153 -9.09 13.94 15.75
C LEU A 153 -8.72 12.64 16.47
N PRO A 154 -9.31 12.34 17.64
CA PRO A 154 -9.02 11.12 18.37
C PRO A 154 -9.65 9.91 17.67
N ILE A 155 -8.80 8.97 17.26
CA ILE A 155 -9.22 7.78 16.52
C ILE A 155 -9.01 6.51 17.36
N THR A 156 -9.87 5.51 17.14
CA THR A 156 -9.76 4.19 17.78
C THR A 156 -8.51 3.41 17.33
N THR A 157 -8.01 2.55 18.21
CA THR A 157 -7.09 1.46 17.84
C THR A 157 -7.86 0.29 17.20
N SER A 158 -7.15 -0.65 16.57
CA SER A 158 -7.77 -1.87 16.03
C SER A 158 -8.43 -2.76 17.09
N PHE A 159 -8.12 -2.60 18.37
CA PHE A 159 -8.74 -3.38 19.45
C PHE A 159 -10.13 -2.85 19.86
N GLU A 160 -10.47 -1.65 19.40
CA GLU A 160 -11.70 -0.94 19.76
C GLU A 160 -12.78 -1.03 18.65
N ARG A 161 -12.53 -1.79 17.58
CA ARG A 161 -13.44 -1.97 16.43
C ARG A 161 -13.36 -3.37 15.85
N ASN A 162 -14.29 -3.72 14.98
CA ASN A 162 -14.24 -4.99 14.25
C ASN A 162 -13.55 -4.81 12.89
N ASP A 163 -12.79 -5.82 12.49
CA ASP A 163 -12.15 -5.87 11.17
C ASP A 163 -11.96 -7.33 10.70
N LEU A 164 -11.41 -7.50 9.51
CA LEU A 164 -11.12 -8.78 8.88
C LEU A 164 -9.81 -8.67 8.09
N THR A 165 -8.84 -9.57 8.33
CA THR A 165 -7.53 -9.44 7.68
C THR A 165 -7.01 -10.74 7.05
N MET A 166 -6.16 -10.58 6.04
CA MET A 166 -5.32 -11.63 5.49
C MET A 166 -4.03 -11.76 6.31
N ILE A 167 -3.61 -12.98 6.63
CA ILE A 167 -2.30 -13.24 7.23
C ILE A 167 -1.33 -13.81 6.19
N GLY A 168 -0.15 -13.20 6.12
CA GLY A 168 0.98 -13.62 5.29
C GLY A 168 0.95 -12.93 3.95
N ASP A 169 1.72 -11.85 3.83
CA ASP A 169 1.71 -10.90 2.71
C ASP A 169 1.99 -11.56 1.35
N TYR A 170 2.81 -12.61 1.33
CA TYR A 170 3.08 -13.42 0.13
C TYR A 170 2.24 -14.68 0.05
N SER A 171 1.92 -15.26 1.21
CA SER A 171 1.34 -16.59 1.29
C SER A 171 -0.19 -16.59 1.21
N ASN A 172 -0.86 -15.50 1.61
CA ASN A 172 -2.31 -15.45 1.81
C ASN A 172 -2.79 -16.64 2.65
N GLN A 173 -2.10 -16.90 3.76
CA GLN A 173 -2.20 -18.17 4.48
C GLN A 173 -3.48 -18.27 5.28
N HIS A 174 -3.95 -17.17 5.87
CA HIS A 174 -5.16 -17.20 6.68
C HIS A 174 -6.06 -16.00 6.41
N ILE A 175 -7.36 -16.19 6.71
CA ILE A 175 -8.30 -15.09 6.97
C ILE A 175 -8.62 -15.11 8.46
N VAL A 176 -8.54 -13.96 9.12
CA VAL A 176 -8.73 -13.84 10.57
C VAL A 176 -9.78 -12.80 10.91
N PRO A 177 -10.81 -13.14 11.72
CA PRO A 177 -11.73 -12.15 12.25
C PRO A 177 -11.01 -11.35 13.35
N MET A 178 -10.92 -10.04 13.17
CA MET A 178 -10.36 -9.13 14.17
C MET A 178 -11.53 -8.52 14.94
N LYS A 179 -12.03 -9.24 15.94
CA LYS A 179 -13.15 -8.74 16.74
C LYS A 179 -12.72 -7.63 17.69
N GLN A 180 -13.64 -6.69 17.91
CA GLN A 180 -13.54 -5.69 18.96
C GLN A 180 -13.28 -6.36 20.31
N ALA A 181 -12.19 -5.98 20.97
CA ALA A 181 -11.78 -6.52 22.26
C ALA A 181 -12.29 -5.66 23.42
N VAL A 182 -12.36 -4.34 23.22
CA VAL A 182 -12.86 -3.36 24.20
C VAL A 182 -13.70 -2.30 23.49
N ALA A 183 -14.58 -1.60 24.21
CA ALA A 183 -15.31 -0.48 23.63
C ALA A 183 -14.37 0.69 23.29
N PRO A 184 -14.71 1.59 22.35
CA PRO A 184 -13.95 2.82 22.11
C PRO A 184 -13.73 3.61 23.41
N GLN A 185 -12.50 4.06 23.63
CA GLN A 185 -12.14 4.79 24.84
C GLN A 185 -12.38 6.29 24.69
N PHE A 186 -12.92 6.91 25.75
CA PHE A 186 -13.21 8.34 25.81
C PHE A 186 -14.12 8.80 24.64
N GLU A 187 -13.65 9.76 23.85
CA GLU A 187 -14.35 10.32 22.69
C GLU A 187 -13.77 9.81 21.37
N ALA A 188 -12.92 8.77 21.41
CA ALA A 188 -12.30 8.21 20.21
C ALA A 188 -13.36 7.57 19.29
N ARG A 189 -13.22 7.79 17.98
CA ARG A 189 -14.13 7.28 16.95
C ARG A 189 -13.38 6.51 15.87
N ASN A 190 -14.05 5.61 15.16
CA ASN A 190 -13.43 4.94 14.01
C ASN A 190 -13.20 5.97 12.88
N ASP A 191 -12.09 5.84 12.15
CA ASP A 191 -11.84 6.68 10.97
C ASP A 191 -13.03 6.66 10.00
N PHE A 192 -13.59 5.47 9.75
CA PHE A 192 -14.74 5.29 8.86
C PHE A 192 -15.94 6.18 9.26
N ASP A 193 -16.26 6.26 10.55
CA ASP A 193 -17.39 7.06 11.04
C ASP A 193 -17.09 8.56 10.96
N VAL A 194 -15.85 8.96 11.25
CA VAL A 194 -15.40 10.36 11.16
C VAL A 194 -15.46 10.84 9.71
N PHE A 195 -14.97 10.05 8.76
CA PHE A 195 -14.99 10.42 7.35
C PHE A 195 -16.40 10.33 6.74
N ALA A 196 -17.25 9.43 7.23
CA ALA A 196 -18.66 9.38 6.85
C ALA A 196 -19.41 10.67 7.27
N ASP A 197 -19.18 11.15 8.49
CA ASP A 197 -19.76 12.41 8.95
C ASP A 197 -19.18 13.62 8.22
N LEU A 198 -17.87 13.61 7.94
CA LEU A 198 -17.23 14.66 7.13
C LEU A 198 -17.82 14.72 5.73
N ALA A 199 -18.08 13.57 5.10
CA ALA A 199 -18.72 13.51 3.79
C ALA A 199 -20.10 14.18 3.79
N GLU A 200 -20.90 14.00 4.85
CA GLU A 200 -22.19 14.67 5.01
C GLU A 200 -22.05 16.19 5.15
N LEU A 201 -21.06 16.64 5.93
CA LEU A 201 -20.80 18.06 6.14
C LEU A 201 -20.31 18.75 4.86
N LEU A 202 -19.55 18.06 4.04
CA LEU A 202 -19.08 18.57 2.75
C LEU A 202 -20.21 18.66 1.72
N LYS A 203 -21.14 17.70 1.73
CA LYS A 203 -22.26 17.66 0.80
C LYS A 203 -23.44 16.90 1.42
N PRO A 204 -24.66 17.47 1.46
CA PRO A 204 -25.85 16.75 1.89
C PRO A 204 -26.01 15.41 1.15
N GLY A 205 -26.22 14.32 1.89
CA GLY A 205 -26.26 12.95 1.38
C GLY A 205 -24.89 12.29 1.14
N GLY A 206 -23.80 12.98 1.46
CA GLY A 206 -22.44 12.48 1.29
C GLY A 206 -22.14 11.25 2.16
N LYS A 207 -22.76 11.14 3.34
CA LYS A 207 -22.59 9.95 4.20
C LYS A 207 -23.12 8.68 3.57
N GLU A 208 -24.28 8.74 2.92
CA GLU A 208 -24.86 7.57 2.25
C GLU A 208 -23.98 7.11 1.08
N ILE A 209 -23.42 8.06 0.33
CA ILE A 209 -22.48 7.79 -0.77
C ILE A 209 -21.20 7.16 -0.25
N TYR A 210 -20.60 7.73 0.81
CA TYR A 210 -19.35 7.24 1.39
C TYR A 210 -19.50 5.84 2.00
N THR A 211 -20.58 5.61 2.74
CA THR A 211 -20.83 4.33 3.39
C THR A 211 -21.40 3.28 2.44
N GLU A 212 -21.88 3.69 1.25
CA GLU A 212 -22.66 2.88 0.31
C GLU A 212 -23.84 2.14 0.98
N GLY A 213 -24.45 2.78 1.98
CA GLY A 213 -25.51 2.20 2.80
C GLY A 213 -25.10 0.98 3.64
N LYS A 214 -23.80 0.74 3.83
CA LYS A 214 -23.26 -0.38 4.60
C LYS A 214 -22.68 0.12 5.93
N ASP A 215 -23.07 -0.54 7.01
CA ASP A 215 -22.42 -0.41 8.31
C ASP A 215 -21.15 -1.29 8.38
N GLU A 216 -20.44 -1.25 9.51
CA GLU A 216 -19.21 -2.01 9.76
C GLU A 216 -19.38 -3.50 9.40
N MET A 217 -20.41 -4.16 9.94
CA MET A 217 -20.61 -5.59 9.74
C MET A 217 -21.04 -5.94 8.31
N ALA A 218 -21.81 -5.07 7.66
CA ALA A 218 -22.17 -5.24 6.25
C ALA A 218 -20.95 -5.13 5.34
N TRP A 219 -20.01 -4.22 5.61
CA TRP A 219 -18.73 -4.14 4.90
C TRP A 219 -17.88 -5.38 5.08
N LEU A 220 -17.69 -5.84 6.32
CA LEU A 220 -16.91 -7.05 6.59
C LEU A 220 -17.51 -8.29 5.92
N LYS A 221 -18.84 -8.40 5.94
CA LYS A 221 -19.54 -9.48 5.23
C LYS A 221 -19.34 -9.38 3.72
N PHE A 222 -19.41 -8.18 3.14
CA PHE A 222 -19.19 -7.96 1.71
C PHE A 222 -17.79 -8.42 1.28
N PHE A 223 -16.74 -8.05 2.01
CA PHE A 223 -15.37 -8.49 1.73
C PHE A 223 -15.21 -10.01 1.89
N TYR A 224 -15.79 -10.58 2.95
CA TYR A 224 -15.77 -12.02 3.16
C TYR A 224 -16.46 -12.80 2.03
N ASP A 225 -17.64 -12.35 1.59
CA ASP A 225 -18.39 -13.00 0.53
C ASP A 225 -17.64 -12.95 -0.81
N ALA A 226 -16.95 -11.84 -1.10
CA ALA A 226 -16.07 -11.73 -2.27
C ALA A 226 -14.90 -12.72 -2.21
N ALA A 227 -14.22 -12.82 -1.05
CA ALA A 227 -13.17 -13.81 -0.85
C ALA A 227 -13.71 -15.24 -0.97
N GLN A 228 -14.87 -15.54 -0.37
CA GLN A 228 -15.53 -16.84 -0.46
C GLN A 228 -15.86 -17.20 -1.92
N LYS A 229 -16.34 -16.25 -2.72
CA LYS A 229 -16.60 -16.46 -4.15
C LYS A 229 -15.30 -16.82 -4.90
N GLY A 230 -14.21 -16.10 -4.62
CA GLY A 230 -12.88 -16.41 -5.18
C GLY A 230 -12.33 -17.78 -4.76
N ALA A 231 -12.56 -18.17 -3.50
CA ALA A 231 -12.20 -19.49 -2.98
C ALA A 231 -12.96 -20.62 -3.68
N ARG A 232 -14.29 -20.46 -3.87
CA ARG A 232 -15.14 -21.44 -4.56
C ARG A 232 -14.69 -21.68 -6.00
N ALA A 233 -14.29 -20.64 -6.73
CA ALA A 233 -13.74 -20.77 -8.07
C ALA A 233 -12.47 -21.65 -8.12
N GLN A 234 -11.73 -21.71 -7.01
CA GLN A 234 -10.53 -22.54 -6.84
C GLN A 234 -10.81 -23.87 -6.10
N ARG A 235 -12.09 -24.23 -5.93
CA ARG A 235 -12.56 -25.42 -5.22
C ARG A 235 -12.06 -25.48 -3.77
N VAL A 236 -12.08 -24.33 -3.09
CA VAL A 236 -11.78 -24.20 -1.66
C VAL A 236 -13.06 -23.78 -0.94
N THR A 237 -13.47 -24.59 0.03
CA THR A 237 -14.69 -24.33 0.81
C THR A 237 -14.35 -23.38 1.96
N MET A 238 -15.11 -22.30 2.09
CA MET A 238 -15.11 -21.44 3.26
C MET A 238 -16.50 -21.47 3.91
N PRO A 239 -16.62 -21.44 5.25
CA PRO A 239 -17.90 -21.38 5.95
C PRO A 239 -18.71 -20.13 5.59
N MET A 240 -20.00 -20.10 5.95
CA MET A 240 -20.81 -18.87 5.84
C MET A 240 -20.29 -17.81 6.83
N PHE A 241 -20.38 -16.53 6.46
CA PHE A 241 -19.86 -15.41 7.26
C PHE A 241 -20.29 -15.47 8.73
N ASN A 242 -21.58 -15.65 9.02
CA ASN A 242 -22.08 -15.71 10.40
C ASN A 242 -21.46 -16.86 11.20
N ALA A 243 -21.24 -18.03 10.58
CA ALA A 243 -20.61 -19.17 11.24
C ALA A 243 -19.13 -18.90 11.51
N PHE A 244 -18.41 -18.36 10.52
CA PHE A 244 -17.02 -17.93 10.66
C PHE A 244 -16.86 -16.89 11.78
N TRP A 245 -17.69 -15.85 11.75
CA TRP A 245 -17.64 -14.77 12.72
C TRP A 245 -17.95 -15.29 14.12
N GLN A 246 -19.00 -16.09 14.32
CA GLN A 246 -19.35 -16.65 15.63
C GLN A 246 -18.26 -17.59 16.17
N GLN A 247 -17.67 -18.43 15.32
CA GLN A 247 -16.60 -19.35 15.73
C GLN A 247 -15.34 -18.62 16.19
N ASN A 248 -15.09 -17.41 15.70
CA ASN A 248 -13.92 -16.59 16.04
C ASN A 248 -12.58 -17.35 15.87
N LYS A 249 -12.49 -18.13 14.79
CA LYS A 249 -11.29 -18.90 14.42
C LYS A 249 -10.79 -18.42 13.07
N LEU A 250 -9.47 -18.48 12.90
CA LEU A 250 -8.86 -18.28 11.59
C LEU A 250 -9.30 -19.37 10.61
N ILE A 251 -9.37 -19.01 9.32
CA ILE A 251 -9.48 -19.96 8.21
C ILE A 251 -8.08 -20.14 7.65
N GLU A 252 -7.57 -21.36 7.61
CA GLU A 252 -6.33 -21.68 6.90
C GLU A 252 -6.61 -22.01 5.44
N MET A 253 -5.89 -21.34 4.53
CA MET A 253 -6.01 -21.53 3.09
C MET A 253 -5.23 -22.75 2.62
N ARG A 254 -5.76 -23.43 1.60
CA ARG A 254 -5.23 -24.72 1.14
C ARG A 254 -3.81 -24.57 0.58
N ARG A 255 -2.94 -25.52 0.88
CA ARG A 255 -1.60 -25.63 0.28
C ARG A 255 -1.67 -25.89 -1.23
N SER A 256 -0.62 -25.51 -1.94
CA SER A 256 -0.44 -25.79 -3.38
C SER A 256 0.92 -26.41 -3.60
N GLU A 257 0.96 -27.70 -3.97
CA GLU A 257 2.21 -28.39 -4.30
C GLU A 257 2.95 -27.66 -5.44
N LYS A 258 2.20 -27.12 -6.42
CA LYS A 258 2.76 -26.30 -7.50
C LYS A 258 3.45 -25.05 -6.96
N ASN A 259 2.83 -24.31 -6.04
CA ASN A 259 3.40 -23.06 -5.52
C ASN A 259 4.57 -23.33 -4.57
N GLU A 260 4.59 -24.49 -3.92
CA GLU A 260 5.72 -24.94 -3.08
C GLU A 260 6.99 -25.21 -3.89
N GLN A 261 6.86 -25.45 -5.20
CA GLN A 261 7.96 -25.66 -6.13
C GLN A 261 8.27 -24.40 -6.98
N TYR A 262 7.73 -23.24 -6.61
CA TYR A 262 7.91 -22.02 -7.40
C TYR A 262 9.38 -21.61 -7.51
N VAL A 263 9.85 -21.44 -8.76
CA VAL A 263 11.19 -20.92 -9.08
C VAL A 263 11.05 -19.61 -9.84
N ARG A 264 11.51 -18.52 -9.23
CA ARG A 264 11.45 -17.20 -9.85
C ARG A 264 12.32 -17.15 -11.12
N TYR A 265 11.76 -16.63 -12.21
CA TYR A 265 12.35 -16.59 -13.56
C TYR A 265 12.59 -17.96 -14.22
N GLY A 266 12.06 -19.06 -13.69
CA GLY A 266 12.19 -20.40 -14.31
C GLY A 266 11.64 -20.44 -15.75
N ASP A 267 10.44 -19.90 -15.97
CA ASP A 267 9.81 -19.88 -17.30
C ASP A 267 10.56 -19.01 -18.31
N PHE A 268 11.04 -17.83 -17.90
CA PHE A 268 11.89 -16.96 -18.73
C PHE A 268 13.19 -17.66 -19.13
N ARG A 269 13.80 -18.41 -18.21
CA ARG A 269 15.01 -19.19 -18.51
C ARG A 269 14.72 -20.32 -19.49
N ALA A 270 13.59 -21.02 -19.34
CA ALA A 270 13.23 -22.16 -20.18
C ALA A 270 12.94 -21.74 -21.63
N ASP A 271 12.23 -20.62 -21.81
CA ASP A 271 11.93 -20.06 -23.13
C ASP A 271 11.79 -18.52 -23.03
N PRO A 272 12.88 -17.77 -23.29
CA PRO A 272 12.87 -16.31 -23.17
C PRO A 272 12.13 -15.60 -24.31
N VAL A 273 11.80 -16.30 -25.39
CA VAL A 273 11.00 -15.74 -26.50
C VAL A 273 9.53 -15.80 -26.12
N LYS A 274 9.06 -16.95 -25.62
CA LYS A 274 7.68 -17.14 -25.17
C LYS A 274 7.38 -16.39 -23.88
N ASN A 275 8.33 -16.35 -22.95
CA ASN A 275 8.17 -15.76 -21.61
C ASN A 275 9.02 -14.50 -21.43
N ALA A 276 9.04 -13.63 -22.45
CA ALA A 276 9.82 -12.39 -22.45
C ALA A 276 9.49 -11.49 -21.24
N LEU A 277 10.50 -10.76 -20.76
CA LEU A 277 10.34 -9.79 -19.67
C LEU A 277 9.61 -8.52 -20.15
N GLY A 278 9.02 -7.77 -19.23
CA GLY A 278 8.33 -6.51 -19.53
C GLY A 278 9.25 -5.32 -19.87
N THR A 279 10.46 -5.56 -20.36
CA THR A 279 11.39 -4.52 -20.81
C THR A 279 11.23 -4.27 -22.32
N PRO A 280 11.66 -3.10 -22.84
CA PRO A 280 11.60 -2.83 -24.29
C PRO A 280 12.22 -3.90 -25.17
N SER A 281 13.28 -4.56 -24.70
CA SER A 281 13.97 -5.64 -25.43
C SER A 281 13.43 -7.05 -25.14
N GLY A 282 12.51 -7.22 -24.19
CA GLY A 282 12.08 -8.53 -23.69
C GLY A 282 13.11 -9.25 -22.81
N LYS A 283 14.24 -8.60 -22.49
CA LYS A 283 15.42 -9.19 -21.81
C LYS A 283 15.83 -8.38 -20.57
N ILE A 284 16.81 -8.90 -19.82
CA ILE A 284 17.47 -8.13 -18.76
C ILE A 284 18.33 -7.04 -19.41
N GLU A 285 18.02 -5.78 -19.17
CA GLU A 285 18.75 -4.64 -19.73
C GLU A 285 19.90 -4.22 -18.81
N ILE A 286 21.12 -4.70 -19.11
CA ILE A 286 22.35 -4.18 -18.47
C ILE A 286 22.57 -2.70 -18.87
N TYR A 287 22.19 -2.37 -20.10
CA TYR A 287 22.19 -1.01 -20.62
C TYR A 287 20.77 -0.66 -21.11
N SER A 288 20.24 0.49 -20.69
CA SER A 288 18.89 0.93 -21.05
C SER A 288 18.91 2.18 -21.93
N LYS A 289 18.50 2.01 -23.19
CA LYS A 289 18.29 3.13 -24.14
C LYS A 289 17.21 4.10 -23.69
N THR A 290 16.27 3.65 -22.87
CA THR A 290 15.23 4.52 -22.29
C THR A 290 15.87 5.52 -21.33
N LEU A 291 16.71 5.03 -20.41
CA LEU A 291 17.39 5.90 -19.44
C LEU A 291 18.45 6.79 -20.11
N GLU A 292 19.16 6.30 -21.13
CA GLU A 292 20.07 7.12 -21.94
C GLU A 292 19.38 8.39 -22.47
N LYS A 293 18.17 8.25 -23.01
CA LYS A 293 17.40 9.37 -23.59
C LYS A 293 17.00 10.44 -22.56
N PHE A 294 17.02 10.13 -21.27
CA PHE A 294 16.70 11.13 -20.25
C PHE A 294 17.83 12.15 -20.06
N GLY A 295 19.07 11.82 -20.44
CA GLY A 295 20.19 12.76 -20.41
C GLY A 295 20.58 13.23 -18.99
N TYR A 296 20.37 12.38 -17.99
CA TYR A 296 20.80 12.61 -16.61
C TYR A 296 22.33 12.58 -16.43
#